data_AF-A0A966B3Y6-F1
#
_entry.id   AF-A0A966B3Y6-F1
#
_cell.length_a   1.000
_cell.length_b   1.000
_cell.length_c   1.000
_cell.angle_alpha   90.00
_cell.angle_beta   90.00
_cell.angle_gamma   90.00
#
_symmetry.space_group_name_H-M   'P 1'
#
loop_
_entity.id
_entity.type
_entity.pdbx_description
1 polymer ?
#
loop_
_entity_poly.entity_id
_entity_poly.type
_entity_poly.pdbx_seq_one_letter_code
_entity_poly.pdbx_strand_id
1 'polypeptide(L)'
;MKLNKVTALCFFCVLNFVVIPGRAHGQIRIEPLEKSNEELANSQWLEGATLKTDSAIDELMARADQFSKQGRYDLASSLWQTVIDSSNDLVFSNEEWIERTLSHQYELYRSVSGEIENALSALPIEGLKGYRLNADAEAKEVLSSYVDEDREKALAEVVQRYFLSSFGDDAAFELACFKLDRYEFLPAIRLLEKIINDYPDSDVNRSEVVLRIAALNARVGDVQRSLKLLAELKNDEDPLLPKDLIRMVEGDIAKVD
;
A
#
# COMPACT_ATOMS: atom_id res chain seq x y z
N MET A 1 -14.33 14.25 72.63
CA MET A 1 -14.23 15.56 73.32
C MET A 1 -13.84 16.60 72.26
N LYS A 2 -14.72 17.58 72.00
CA LYS A 2 -14.63 18.76 71.10
C LYS A 2 -14.61 18.45 69.57
N LEU A 3 -15.70 18.66 68.81
CA LEU A 3 -16.24 19.90 68.18
C LEU A 3 -15.25 20.53 67.16
N ASN A 4 -15.59 20.98 65.95
CA ASN A 4 -16.76 20.88 65.06
C ASN A 4 -16.37 21.52 63.70
N LYS A 5 -16.97 21.00 62.61
CA LYS A 5 -17.50 21.66 61.39
C LYS A 5 -16.79 22.87 60.76
N VAL A 6 -16.47 22.73 59.47
CA VAL A 6 -16.50 23.83 58.48
C VAL A 6 -17.58 23.52 57.45
N THR A 7 -18.64 24.32 57.47
CA THR A 7 -19.67 24.39 56.43
C THR A 7 -19.98 25.86 56.18
N ALA A 8 -19.88 26.24 54.90
CA ALA A 8 -20.89 26.99 54.15
C ALA A 8 -20.95 28.53 54.17
N LEU A 9 -21.20 29.01 52.94
CA LEU A 9 -22.02 30.14 52.48
C LEU A 9 -21.40 31.53 52.23
N CYS A 10 -21.45 31.90 50.94
CA CYS A 10 -22.07 33.10 50.34
C CYS A 10 -21.75 34.50 50.89
N PHE A 11 -21.38 35.43 50.00
CA PHE A 11 -22.11 36.68 49.73
C PHE A 11 -21.42 37.44 48.56
N PHE A 12 -22.12 37.60 47.43
CA PHE A 12 -22.64 38.89 46.95
C PHE A 12 -21.59 40.01 46.79
N CYS A 13 -21.22 40.32 45.55
CA CYS A 13 -20.81 41.67 45.20
C CYS A 13 -21.64 42.13 43.99
N VAL A 14 -22.66 42.93 44.31
CA VAL A 14 -23.58 43.60 43.39
C VAL A 14 -22.97 44.92 42.95
N LEU A 15 -23.07 45.15 41.63
CA LEU A 15 -23.15 46.38 40.85
C LEU A 15 -22.57 47.69 41.41
N ASN A 16 -21.78 48.37 40.57
CA ASN A 16 -22.09 49.75 40.24
C ASN A 16 -22.26 49.90 38.73
N PHE A 17 -23.49 50.25 38.37
CA PHE A 17 -23.98 50.58 37.03
C PHE A 17 -23.64 52.04 36.74
N VAL A 18 -22.96 52.33 35.65
CA VAL A 18 -23.03 53.65 35.01
C VAL A 18 -23.95 53.51 33.82
N VAL A 19 -25.11 54.16 33.91
CA VAL A 19 -26.11 54.26 32.84
C VAL A 19 -25.65 55.34 31.87
N ILE A 20 -25.41 54.97 30.62
CA ILE A 20 -25.40 55.90 29.48
C ILE A 20 -26.60 55.54 28.60
N PRO A 21 -27.58 56.44 28.42
CA PRO A 21 -28.71 56.19 27.54
C PRO A 21 -28.34 56.60 26.10
N GLY A 22 -28.66 55.76 25.14
CA GLY A 22 -28.49 56.12 23.73
C GLY A 22 -28.88 54.99 22.80
N ARG A 23 -30.15 55.00 22.35
CA ARG A 23 -30.59 54.22 21.20
C ARG A 23 -29.73 54.59 19.98
N ALA A 24 -29.08 53.61 19.38
CA ALA A 24 -28.67 53.68 17.97
C ALA A 24 -28.92 52.32 17.34
N HIS A 25 -29.93 52.24 16.49
CA HIS A 25 -30.07 51.16 15.52
C HIS A 25 -28.90 51.31 14.53
N GLY A 26 -27.88 50.47 14.63
CA GLY A 26 -26.86 50.36 13.60
C GLY A 26 -27.45 49.66 12.39
N GLN A 27 -27.86 50.41 11.37
CA GLN A 27 -28.03 49.87 10.02
C GLN A 27 -26.65 49.51 9.50
N ILE A 28 -26.42 48.22 9.21
CA ILE A 28 -25.26 47.79 8.43
C ILE A 28 -25.54 48.20 6.99
N ARG A 29 -24.84 49.24 6.52
CA ARG A 29 -24.79 49.59 5.10
C ARG A 29 -23.73 48.71 4.45
N ILE A 30 -24.17 47.73 3.68
CA ILE A 30 -23.30 46.93 2.81
C ILE A 30 -22.97 47.82 1.61
N GLU A 31 -21.72 48.28 1.51
CA GLU A 31 -21.20 48.83 0.25
C GLU A 31 -21.02 47.68 -0.76
N PRO A 32 -21.23 47.91 -2.07
CA PRO A 32 -21.02 46.86 -3.06
C PRO A 32 -19.54 46.47 -3.06
N LEU A 33 -19.25 45.17 -2.92
CA LEU A 33 -17.91 44.63 -3.10
C LEU A 33 -17.37 45.08 -4.46
N GLU A 34 -16.25 45.81 -4.44
CA GLU A 34 -15.39 45.94 -5.59
C GLU A 34 -15.04 44.54 -6.09
N LYS A 35 -15.35 44.30 -7.37
CA LYS A 35 -14.95 43.09 -8.10
C LYS A 35 -13.43 42.93 -8.00
N SER A 36 -12.98 42.10 -7.07
CA SER A 36 -11.58 41.76 -6.90
C SER A 36 -11.43 40.23 -6.95
N ASN A 37 -10.80 39.80 -8.05
CA ASN A 37 -10.00 38.59 -8.17
C ASN A 37 -10.61 37.22 -7.80
N GLU A 38 -11.76 36.87 -8.36
CA GLU A 38 -12.21 35.46 -8.37
C GLU A 38 -11.42 34.57 -9.37
N GLU A 39 -10.75 35.16 -10.37
CA GLU A 39 -9.94 34.40 -11.35
C GLU A 39 -8.56 33.95 -10.83
N LEU A 40 -8.03 34.61 -9.79
CA LEU A 40 -6.74 34.25 -9.18
C LEU A 40 -6.85 33.23 -8.04
N ALA A 41 -8.03 33.05 -7.45
CA ALA A 41 -8.24 32.07 -6.38
C ALA A 41 -8.55 30.66 -6.91
N ASN A 42 -9.15 30.55 -8.10
CA ASN A 42 -9.48 29.26 -8.72
C ASN A 42 -8.30 28.62 -9.47
N SER A 43 -7.24 29.37 -9.77
CA SER A 43 -6.07 28.85 -10.51
C SER A 43 -5.02 28.18 -9.61
N GLN A 44 -5.09 28.37 -8.28
CA GLN A 44 -4.07 27.87 -7.37
C GLN A 44 -4.31 26.43 -6.87
N TRP A 45 -5.48 25.84 -7.17
CA TRP A 45 -5.86 24.48 -6.76
C TRP A 45 -6.11 23.50 -7.93
N LEU A 46 -5.86 23.93 -9.18
CA LEU A 46 -6.11 23.13 -10.39
C LEU A 46 -4.84 22.54 -11.05
N GLU A 47 -3.68 22.65 -10.40
CA GLU A 47 -2.55 21.77 -10.76
C GLU A 47 -2.80 20.40 -10.13
N GLY A 48 -3.70 19.63 -10.77
CA GLY A 48 -3.84 18.21 -10.50
C GLY A 48 -2.49 17.52 -10.63
N ALA A 49 -2.20 16.55 -9.77
CA ALA A 49 -0.99 15.74 -9.87
C ALA A 49 -0.84 15.22 -11.31
N THR A 50 0.18 15.67 -12.03
CA THR A 50 0.46 15.18 -13.38
C THR A 50 0.88 13.72 -13.26
N LEU A 51 0.03 12.82 -13.74
CA LEU A 51 0.35 11.40 -13.81
C LEU A 51 1.54 11.22 -14.75
N LYS A 52 2.55 10.46 -14.30
CA LYS A 52 3.71 10.14 -15.15
C LYS A 52 3.30 9.01 -16.09
N THR A 53 2.87 9.37 -17.29
CA THR A 53 2.62 8.46 -18.41
C THR A 53 3.71 8.64 -19.47
N ASP A 54 4.08 7.56 -20.15
CA ASP A 54 5.07 7.57 -21.23
C ASP A 54 4.59 6.69 -22.39
N SER A 55 4.31 7.32 -23.53
CA SER A 55 3.82 6.61 -24.73
C SER A 55 4.81 5.56 -25.23
N ALA A 56 6.12 5.72 -24.99
CA ALA A 56 7.11 4.73 -25.38
C ALA A 56 6.96 3.44 -24.55
N ILE A 57 6.59 3.56 -23.27
CA ILE A 57 6.31 2.41 -22.40
C ILE A 57 5.03 1.70 -22.85
N ASP A 58 4.00 2.45 -23.23
CA ASP A 58 2.76 1.88 -23.77
C ASP A 58 3.02 1.04 -25.03
N GLU A 59 3.85 1.54 -25.94
CA GLU A 59 4.27 0.80 -27.14
C GLU A 59 5.06 -0.47 -26.81
N LEU A 60 5.98 -0.40 -25.84
CA LEU A 60 6.75 -1.56 -25.39
C LEU A 60 5.86 -2.62 -24.75
N MET A 61 4.91 -2.20 -23.91
CA MET A 61 3.93 -3.09 -23.27
C MET A 61 3.04 -3.78 -24.30
N ALA A 62 2.49 -3.03 -25.26
CA ALA A 62 1.67 -3.60 -26.34
C ALA A 62 2.46 -4.61 -27.19
N ARG A 63 3.73 -4.33 -27.47
CA ARG A 63 4.61 -5.23 -28.22
C ARG A 63 4.96 -6.49 -27.44
N ALA A 64 5.22 -6.37 -26.14
CA ALA A 64 5.49 -7.51 -25.27
C ALA A 64 4.28 -8.46 -25.21
N ASP A 65 3.07 -7.91 -25.06
CA ASP A 65 1.82 -8.69 -25.10
C ASP A 65 1.63 -9.38 -26.46
N GLN A 66 1.91 -8.70 -27.57
CA GLN A 66 1.88 -9.31 -28.90
C GLN A 66 2.83 -10.52 -29.01
N PHE A 67 4.07 -10.41 -28.50
CA PHE A 67 5.01 -11.53 -28.51
C PHE A 67 4.58 -12.68 -27.59
N SER A 68 4.01 -12.36 -26.43
CA SER A 68 3.44 -13.36 -25.50
C SER A 68 2.33 -14.16 -26.18
N LYS A 69 1.39 -13.48 -26.86
CA LYS A 69 0.30 -14.12 -27.64
C LYS A 69 0.80 -15.00 -28.79
N GLN A 70 1.99 -14.73 -29.31
CA GLN A 70 2.65 -15.53 -30.35
C GLN A 70 3.46 -16.72 -29.78
N GLY A 71 3.50 -16.90 -28.46
CA GLY A 71 4.32 -17.92 -27.79
C GLY A 71 5.82 -17.57 -27.74
N ARG A 72 6.19 -16.33 -28.06
CA ARG A 72 7.57 -15.81 -28.05
C ARG A 72 7.89 -15.18 -26.70
N TYR A 73 7.86 -16.01 -25.66
CA TYR A 73 8.05 -15.57 -24.27
C TYR A 73 9.44 -15.01 -24.00
N ASP A 74 10.45 -15.46 -24.74
CA ASP A 74 11.81 -14.94 -24.73
C ASP A 74 11.84 -13.43 -25.01
N LEU A 75 11.22 -13.02 -26.11
CA LEU A 75 11.16 -11.62 -26.52
C LEU A 75 10.24 -10.81 -25.61
N ALA A 76 9.08 -11.35 -25.25
CA ALA A 76 8.14 -10.68 -24.35
C ALA A 76 8.80 -10.36 -23.00
N SER A 77 9.47 -11.34 -22.40
CA SER A 77 10.18 -11.21 -21.13
C SER A 77 11.27 -10.14 -21.18
N SER A 78 12.04 -10.08 -22.28
CA SER A 78 13.09 -9.06 -22.43
C SER A 78 12.52 -7.65 -22.50
N LEU A 79 11.37 -7.46 -23.16
CA LEU A 79 10.70 -6.16 -23.24
C LEU A 79 10.12 -5.77 -21.88
N TRP A 80 9.47 -6.71 -21.19
CA TRP A 80 8.96 -6.48 -19.84
C TRP A 80 10.06 -6.12 -18.85
N GLN A 81 11.21 -6.80 -18.86
CA GLN A 81 12.34 -6.43 -18.01
C GLN A 81 12.88 -5.04 -18.34
N THR A 82 12.99 -4.70 -19.64
CA THR A 82 13.39 -3.35 -20.08
C THR A 82 12.43 -2.27 -19.56
N VAL A 83 11.14 -2.57 -19.57
CA VAL A 83 10.13 -1.67 -19.02
C VAL A 83 10.31 -1.54 -17.51
N ILE A 84 10.40 -2.64 -16.75
CA ILE A 84 10.65 -2.62 -15.30
C ILE A 84 11.86 -1.75 -14.94
N ASP A 85 12.96 -1.88 -15.68
CA ASP A 85 14.20 -1.17 -15.41
C ASP A 85 14.13 0.34 -15.73
N SER A 86 13.22 0.75 -16.63
CA SER A 86 13.08 2.15 -17.06
C SER A 86 11.90 2.88 -16.43
N SER A 87 10.86 2.15 -16.01
CA SER A 87 9.55 2.70 -15.68
C SER A 87 9.39 3.14 -14.23
N ASN A 88 10.45 3.62 -13.56
CA ASN A 88 10.51 3.96 -12.12
C ASN A 88 9.20 4.60 -11.55
N ASP A 89 8.30 3.76 -11.01
CA ASP A 89 6.94 4.07 -10.51
C ASP A 89 5.96 4.72 -11.52
N LEU A 90 6.09 4.43 -12.81
CA LEU A 90 5.16 4.86 -13.85
C LEU A 90 3.83 4.13 -13.73
N VAL A 91 2.79 4.86 -14.11
CA VAL A 91 1.46 4.32 -14.29
C VAL A 91 1.07 4.44 -15.76
N PHE A 92 0.25 3.51 -16.21
CA PHE A 92 -0.33 3.57 -17.55
C PHE A 92 -1.82 3.25 -17.50
N SER A 93 -2.53 3.64 -18.55
CA SER A 93 -3.95 3.37 -18.74
C SER A 93 -4.14 2.52 -19.99
N ASN A 94 -5.30 1.88 -20.08
CA ASN A 94 -5.71 1.10 -21.24
C ASN A 94 -7.11 1.60 -21.68
N GLU A 95 -7.39 1.57 -22.98
CA GLU A 95 -8.71 1.90 -23.54
C GLU A 95 -9.84 1.03 -22.96
N GLU A 96 -9.53 -0.18 -22.50
CA GLU A 96 -10.48 -1.08 -21.83
C GLU A 96 -10.76 -0.69 -20.37
N TRP A 97 -9.89 0.11 -19.75
CA TRP A 97 -9.99 0.51 -18.34
C TRP A 97 -10.67 1.86 -18.17
N ILE A 98 -11.83 1.97 -18.80
CA ILE A 98 -12.65 3.16 -18.79
C ILE A 98 -13.95 2.87 -18.05
N GLU A 99 -14.13 3.48 -16.89
CA GLU A 99 -15.39 3.42 -16.16
C GLU A 99 -16.31 4.55 -16.60
N ARG A 100 -17.53 4.19 -17.03
CA ARG A 100 -18.55 5.17 -17.43
C ARG A 100 -19.64 5.21 -16.39
N THR A 101 -19.80 6.37 -15.76
CA THR A 101 -20.97 6.72 -14.96
C THR A 101 -21.96 7.52 -15.81
N LEU A 102 -23.20 7.72 -15.33
CA LEU A 102 -24.25 8.49 -16.01
C LEU A 102 -23.82 9.91 -16.46
N SER A 103 -22.80 10.49 -15.82
CA SER A 103 -22.36 11.87 -16.05
C SER A 103 -20.88 12.03 -16.38
N HIS A 104 -20.04 11.01 -16.15
CA HIS A 104 -18.58 11.12 -16.27
C HIS A 104 -17.95 9.83 -16.76
N GLN A 105 -16.82 9.99 -17.47
CA GLN A 105 -15.94 8.90 -17.88
C GLN A 105 -14.64 9.01 -17.08
N TYR A 106 -14.22 7.91 -16.45
CA TYR A 106 -13.00 7.82 -15.66
C TYR A 106 -12.04 6.82 -16.32
N GLU A 107 -10.81 7.24 -16.56
CA GLU A 107 -9.72 6.34 -16.93
C GLU A 107 -9.07 5.79 -15.66
N LEU A 108 -8.91 4.48 -15.59
CA LEU A 108 -8.19 3.85 -14.49
C LEU A 108 -6.71 3.72 -14.85
N TYR A 109 -5.87 4.15 -13.92
CA TYR A 109 -4.42 4.04 -14.02
C TYR A 109 -3.93 2.94 -13.10
N ARG A 110 -3.00 2.12 -13.61
CA ARG A 110 -2.39 1.03 -12.85
C ARG A 110 -0.87 1.10 -12.95
N SER A 111 -0.21 0.50 -11.96
CA SER A 111 1.26 0.39 -11.95
C SER A 111 1.73 -0.46 -13.12
N VAL A 112 2.72 0.04 -13.86
CA VAL A 112 3.35 -0.70 -14.95
C VAL A 112 3.96 -2.01 -14.42
N SER A 113 4.71 -1.95 -13.31
CA SER A 113 5.32 -3.13 -12.69
C SER A 113 4.28 -4.17 -12.27
N GLY A 114 3.16 -3.73 -11.67
CA GLY A 114 2.10 -4.65 -11.25
C GLY A 114 1.43 -5.36 -12.43
N GLU A 115 1.22 -4.68 -13.55
CA GLU A 115 0.65 -5.30 -14.75
C GLU A 115 1.64 -6.25 -15.44
N ILE A 116 2.93 -5.94 -15.42
CA ILE A 116 3.97 -6.86 -15.91
C ILE A 116 4.05 -8.12 -15.04
N GLU A 117 4.02 -7.97 -13.72
CA GLU A 117 4.00 -9.11 -12.80
C GLU A 117 2.76 -9.98 -13.02
N ASN A 118 1.58 -9.38 -13.19
CA ASN A 118 0.37 -10.11 -13.53
C ASN A 118 0.49 -10.86 -14.88
N ALA A 119 1.11 -10.24 -15.88
CA ALA A 119 1.32 -10.86 -17.18
C ALA A 119 2.31 -12.04 -17.09
N LEU A 120 3.39 -11.88 -16.32
CA LEU A 120 4.41 -12.90 -16.10
C LEU A 120 3.88 -14.07 -15.27
N SER A 121 3.09 -13.82 -14.22
CA SER A 121 2.50 -14.87 -13.38
C SER A 121 1.41 -15.67 -14.11
N ALA A 122 0.77 -15.06 -15.11
CA ALA A 122 -0.21 -15.72 -15.98
C ALA A 122 0.41 -16.51 -17.15
N LEU A 123 1.74 -16.46 -17.35
CA LEU A 123 2.40 -17.23 -18.40
C LEU A 123 2.29 -18.74 -18.16
N PRO A 124 2.33 -19.56 -19.23
CA PRO A 124 2.61 -20.98 -19.09
C PRO A 124 3.95 -21.22 -18.39
N ILE A 125 4.09 -22.38 -17.75
CA ILE A 125 5.29 -22.78 -16.98
C ILE A 125 6.56 -22.62 -17.82
N GLU A 126 6.51 -22.94 -19.12
CA GLU A 126 7.64 -22.80 -20.04
C GLU A 126 8.04 -21.34 -20.26
N GLY A 127 7.07 -20.42 -20.34
CA GLY A 127 7.30 -18.99 -20.50
C GLY A 127 7.93 -18.38 -19.25
N LEU A 128 7.39 -18.72 -18.07
CA LEU A 128 7.95 -18.28 -16.79
C LEU A 128 9.37 -18.80 -16.57
N LYS A 129 9.64 -20.07 -16.92
CA LYS A 129 11.01 -20.62 -16.90
C LYS A 129 11.95 -19.83 -17.82
N GLY A 130 11.48 -19.44 -19.01
CA GLY A 130 12.25 -18.63 -19.94
C GLY A 130 12.64 -17.27 -19.36
N TYR A 131 11.71 -16.59 -18.68
CA TYR A 131 11.98 -15.34 -17.95
C TYR A 131 13.03 -15.55 -16.85
N ARG A 132 12.84 -16.58 -16.01
CA ARG A 132 13.71 -16.88 -14.86
C ARG A 132 15.17 -17.11 -15.24
N LEU A 133 15.47 -17.62 -16.44
CA LEU A 133 16.86 -17.83 -16.88
C LEU A 133 17.74 -16.57 -16.79
N ASN A 134 17.20 -15.41 -17.15
CA ASN A 134 17.92 -14.14 -17.07
C ASN A 134 17.70 -13.47 -15.72
N ALA A 135 16.45 -13.43 -15.25
CA ALA A 135 16.09 -12.77 -14.00
C ALA A 135 16.81 -13.38 -12.78
N ASP A 136 16.98 -14.70 -12.74
CA ASP A 136 17.68 -15.38 -11.64
C ASP A 136 19.18 -15.03 -11.62
N ALA A 137 19.80 -14.87 -12.80
CA ALA A 137 21.21 -14.51 -12.90
C ALA A 137 21.44 -13.08 -12.35
N GLU A 138 20.59 -12.14 -12.77
CA GLU A 138 20.66 -10.75 -12.33
C GLU A 138 20.29 -10.60 -10.85
N ALA A 139 19.21 -11.25 -10.40
CA ALA A 139 18.81 -11.24 -8.99
C ALA A 139 19.92 -11.81 -8.08
N LYS A 140 20.57 -12.90 -8.50
CA LYS A 140 21.70 -13.47 -7.76
C LYS A 140 22.89 -12.52 -7.73
N GLU A 141 23.19 -11.85 -8.84
CA GLU A 141 24.25 -10.84 -8.89
C GLU A 141 23.96 -9.71 -7.89
N VAL A 142 22.75 -9.14 -7.92
CA VAL A 142 22.28 -8.14 -6.96
C VAL A 142 22.49 -8.65 -5.54
N LEU A 143 21.91 -9.79 -5.15
CA LEU A 143 22.02 -10.32 -3.78
C LEU A 143 23.46 -10.58 -3.31
N SER A 144 24.36 -10.92 -4.23
CA SER A 144 25.77 -11.20 -3.94
C SER A 144 26.66 -9.97 -3.89
N SER A 145 26.23 -8.86 -4.51
CA SER A 145 27.01 -7.63 -4.65
C SER A 145 27.00 -6.77 -3.38
N TYR A 146 25.99 -6.94 -2.51
CA TYR A 146 25.86 -6.18 -1.28
C TYR A 146 26.48 -6.91 -0.08
N VAL A 147 27.06 -6.12 0.84
CA VAL A 147 27.51 -6.57 2.16
C VAL A 147 26.32 -6.60 3.12
N ASP A 148 26.39 -7.36 4.21
CA ASP A 148 25.30 -7.52 5.20
C ASP A 148 24.62 -6.19 5.62
N GLU A 149 25.38 -5.09 5.77
CA GLU A 149 24.84 -3.77 6.14
C GLU A 149 23.90 -3.15 5.07
N ASP A 150 24.03 -3.56 3.81
CA ASP A 150 23.18 -3.13 2.69
C ASP A 150 22.21 -4.22 2.21
N ARG A 151 22.08 -5.32 2.95
CA ARG A 151 21.21 -6.45 2.59
C ARG A 151 19.76 -6.03 2.32
N GLU A 152 19.21 -5.13 3.13
CA GLU A 152 17.84 -4.62 2.97
C GLU A 152 17.65 -3.95 1.59
N LYS A 153 18.66 -3.21 1.09
CA LYS A 153 18.59 -2.56 -0.23
C LYS A 153 18.64 -3.58 -1.35
N ALA A 154 19.51 -4.59 -1.23
CA ALA A 154 19.61 -5.69 -2.19
C ALA A 154 18.27 -6.41 -2.34
N LEU A 155 17.63 -6.73 -1.21
CA LEU A 155 16.33 -7.38 -1.18
C LEU A 155 15.26 -6.50 -1.81
N ALA A 156 15.22 -5.22 -1.48
CA ALA A 156 14.29 -4.27 -2.08
C ALA A 156 14.45 -4.19 -3.60
N GLU A 157 15.69 -4.18 -4.09
CA GLU A 157 15.98 -4.17 -5.54
C GLU A 157 15.50 -5.45 -6.22
N VAL A 158 15.75 -6.63 -5.63
CA VAL A 158 15.24 -7.90 -6.17
C VAL A 158 13.73 -7.94 -6.19
N VAL A 159 13.06 -7.51 -5.11
CA VAL A 159 11.60 -7.48 -5.05
C VAL A 159 11.03 -6.48 -6.06
N GLN A 160 11.69 -5.36 -6.30
CA GLN A 160 11.22 -4.35 -7.24
C GLN A 160 11.39 -4.78 -8.71
N ARG A 161 12.51 -5.45 -9.04
CA ARG A 161 12.90 -5.70 -10.43
C ARG A 161 12.74 -7.14 -10.89
N TYR A 162 12.81 -8.08 -9.97
CA TYR A 162 12.92 -9.51 -10.23
C TYR A 162 11.99 -10.33 -9.33
N PHE A 163 10.82 -9.80 -8.96
CA PHE A 163 9.89 -10.45 -8.03
C PHE A 163 9.50 -11.88 -8.46
N LEU A 164 9.35 -12.13 -9.76
CA LEU A 164 8.98 -13.46 -10.27
C LEU A 164 10.18 -14.36 -10.61
N SER A 165 11.39 -13.92 -10.27
CA SER A 165 12.57 -14.80 -10.25
C SER A 165 12.43 -15.87 -9.16
N SER A 166 13.27 -16.90 -9.22
CA SER A 166 13.35 -17.93 -8.17
C SER A 166 13.90 -17.42 -6.84
N PHE A 167 14.33 -16.16 -6.75
CA PHE A 167 14.78 -15.53 -5.50
C PHE A 167 13.79 -14.49 -4.96
N GLY A 168 12.71 -14.20 -5.70
CA GLY A 168 11.87 -13.03 -5.44
C GLY A 168 10.93 -13.17 -4.25
N ASP A 169 10.35 -14.35 -4.02
CA ASP A 169 9.51 -14.64 -2.87
C ASP A 169 10.33 -14.74 -1.58
N ASP A 170 11.46 -15.44 -1.61
CA ASP A 170 12.44 -15.45 -0.52
C ASP A 170 12.90 -14.03 -0.17
N ALA A 171 13.25 -13.23 -1.18
CA ALA A 171 13.67 -11.85 -0.96
C ALA A 171 12.54 -10.99 -0.37
N ALA A 172 11.30 -11.17 -0.82
CA ALA A 172 10.14 -10.47 -0.28
C ALA A 172 9.86 -10.88 1.17
N PHE A 173 10.03 -12.16 1.51
CA PHE A 173 9.83 -12.66 2.86
C PHE A 173 10.90 -12.14 3.83
N GLU A 174 12.18 -12.18 3.42
CA GLU A 174 13.29 -11.63 4.20
C GLU A 174 13.13 -10.10 4.38
N LEU A 175 12.78 -9.38 3.31
CA LEU A 175 12.52 -7.94 3.36
C LEU A 175 11.36 -7.62 4.29
N ALA A 176 10.28 -8.41 4.26
CA ALA A 176 9.16 -8.24 5.19
C ALA A 176 9.65 -8.37 6.64
N CYS A 177 10.53 -9.32 6.95
CA CYS A 177 11.11 -9.45 8.30
C CYS A 177 11.89 -8.19 8.71
N PHE A 178 12.73 -7.62 7.84
CA PHE A 178 13.39 -6.34 8.11
C PHE A 178 12.39 -5.21 8.41
N LYS A 179 11.30 -5.14 7.64
CA LYS A 179 10.23 -4.16 7.87
C LYS A 179 9.54 -4.37 9.22
N LEU A 180 9.36 -5.61 9.63
CA LEU A 180 8.81 -5.95 10.95
C LEU A 180 9.68 -5.51 12.10
N ASP A 181 10.98 -5.74 12.00
CA ASP A 181 11.95 -5.34 13.04
C ASP A 181 11.99 -3.82 13.23
N ARG A 182 11.62 -3.07 12.18
CA ARG A 182 11.50 -1.60 12.18
C ARG A 182 10.11 -1.08 12.52
N TYR A 183 9.17 -1.96 12.88
CA TYR A 183 7.75 -1.64 13.11
C TYR A 183 7.02 -1.04 11.90
N GLU A 184 7.53 -1.28 10.69
CA GLU A 184 6.92 -0.89 9.42
C GLU A 184 5.87 -1.95 9.00
N PHE A 185 4.77 -2.03 9.75
CA PHE A 185 3.79 -3.12 9.60
C PHE A 185 3.06 -3.14 8.25
N LEU A 186 2.65 -1.97 7.72
CA LEU A 186 1.93 -1.90 6.44
C LEU A 186 2.79 -2.34 5.24
N PRO A 187 4.06 -1.89 5.10
CA PRO A 187 4.97 -2.45 4.09
C PRO A 187 5.16 -3.96 4.23
N ALA A 188 5.35 -4.47 5.45
CA ALA A 188 5.50 -5.90 5.69
C ALA A 188 4.25 -6.68 5.25
N ILE A 189 3.05 -6.22 5.62
CA ILE A 189 1.78 -6.82 5.21
C ILE A 189 1.70 -6.90 3.68
N ARG A 190 2.02 -5.80 2.97
CA ARG A 190 1.97 -5.76 1.50
C ARG A 190 2.91 -6.77 0.85
N LEU A 191 4.14 -6.89 1.34
CA LEU A 191 5.11 -7.86 0.84
C LEU A 191 4.63 -9.30 1.04
N LEU A 192 4.13 -9.61 2.24
CA LEU A 192 3.64 -10.95 2.57
C LEU A 192 2.38 -11.32 1.76
N GLU A 193 1.47 -10.36 1.56
CA GLU A 193 0.28 -10.56 0.71
C GLU A 193 0.66 -10.79 -0.75
N LYS A 194 1.66 -10.06 -1.25
CA LYS A 194 2.19 -10.21 -2.61
C LYS A 194 2.71 -11.63 -2.85
N ILE A 195 3.42 -12.22 -1.88
CA ILE A 195 3.91 -13.62 -1.98
C ILE A 195 2.73 -14.59 -2.15
N ILE A 196 1.65 -14.42 -1.38
CA ILE A 196 0.52 -15.36 -1.40
C ILE A 196 -0.34 -15.20 -2.65
N ASN A 197 -0.56 -13.96 -3.09
CA ASN A 197 -1.56 -13.66 -4.10
C ASN A 197 -0.98 -13.63 -5.52
N ASP A 198 0.29 -13.22 -5.66
CA ASP A 198 0.85 -12.83 -6.96
C ASP A 198 1.99 -13.76 -7.41
N TYR A 199 2.64 -14.49 -6.49
CA TYR A 199 3.71 -15.43 -6.83
C TYR A 199 3.15 -16.81 -7.20
N PRO A 200 3.45 -17.36 -8.40
CA PRO A 200 2.73 -18.51 -8.96
C PRO A 200 3.06 -19.86 -8.31
N ASP A 201 4.28 -20.06 -7.81
CA ASP A 201 4.80 -21.33 -7.31
C ASP A 201 5.78 -21.15 -6.13
N SER A 202 5.36 -20.39 -5.12
CA SER A 202 6.22 -20.09 -3.94
C SER A 202 6.45 -21.34 -3.09
N ASP A 203 7.68 -21.51 -2.60
CA ASP A 203 8.06 -22.56 -1.66
C ASP A 203 8.08 -22.07 -0.19
N VAL A 204 7.87 -20.77 0.03
CA VAL A 204 7.71 -20.16 1.35
C VAL A 204 6.49 -20.78 2.06
N ASN A 205 6.63 -21.08 3.36
CA ASN A 205 5.55 -21.67 4.15
C ASN A 205 4.33 -20.72 4.20
N ARG A 206 3.30 -21.03 3.42
CA ARG A 206 2.06 -20.24 3.34
C ARG A 206 1.42 -20.00 4.70
N SER A 207 1.35 -21.02 5.56
CA SER A 207 0.72 -20.91 6.87
C SER A 207 1.48 -19.97 7.79
N GLU A 208 2.81 -19.96 7.71
CA GLU A 208 3.65 -18.98 8.41
C GLU A 208 3.40 -17.55 7.91
N VAL A 209 3.37 -17.36 6.58
CA VAL A 209 3.10 -16.04 5.97
C VAL A 209 1.73 -15.52 6.39
N VAL A 210 0.68 -16.35 6.31
CA VAL A 210 -0.69 -15.98 6.71
C VAL A 210 -0.76 -15.66 8.21
N LEU A 211 -0.08 -16.43 9.07
CA LEU A 211 -0.07 -16.17 10.51
C LEU A 211 0.58 -14.81 10.81
N ARG A 212 1.70 -14.50 10.14
CA ARG A 212 2.35 -13.19 10.24
C ARG A 212 1.42 -12.08 9.77
N ILE A 213 0.77 -12.22 8.61
CA ILE A 213 -0.21 -11.24 8.13
C ILE A 213 -1.33 -11.03 9.16
N ALA A 214 -1.87 -12.10 9.76
CA ALA A 214 -2.90 -12.01 10.77
C ALA A 214 -2.42 -11.23 12.00
N ALA A 215 -1.25 -11.55 12.53
CA ALA A 215 -0.66 -10.85 13.67
C ALA A 215 -0.44 -9.35 13.38
N LEU A 216 -0.02 -9.02 12.16
CA LEU A 216 0.22 -7.63 11.77
C LEU A 216 -1.06 -6.83 11.56
N ASN A 217 -2.09 -7.43 10.95
CA ASN A 217 -3.39 -6.79 10.81
C ASN A 217 -3.99 -6.45 12.19
N ALA A 218 -3.83 -7.34 13.18
CA ALA A 218 -4.20 -7.03 14.56
C ALA A 218 -3.45 -5.81 15.11
N ARG A 219 -2.14 -5.70 14.86
CA ARG A 219 -1.32 -4.56 15.31
C ARG A 219 -1.66 -3.23 14.64
N VAL A 220 -2.11 -3.27 13.39
CA VAL A 220 -2.56 -2.08 12.66
C VAL A 220 -4.02 -1.71 13.00
N GLY A 221 -4.73 -2.56 13.75
CA GLY A 221 -6.11 -2.33 14.21
C GLY A 221 -7.18 -2.97 13.32
N ASP A 222 -6.79 -3.70 12.27
CA ASP A 222 -7.71 -4.50 11.45
C ASP A 222 -7.94 -5.88 12.08
N VAL A 223 -8.63 -5.87 13.22
CA VAL A 223 -8.94 -7.07 14.01
C VAL A 223 -9.84 -8.02 13.22
N GLN A 224 -10.76 -7.49 12.41
CA GLN A 224 -11.69 -8.30 11.62
C GLN A 224 -10.95 -9.16 10.60
N ARG A 225 -10.01 -8.57 9.85
CA ARG A 225 -9.18 -9.31 8.90
C ARG A 225 -8.28 -10.32 9.59
N SER A 226 -7.69 -9.94 10.73
CA SER A 226 -6.87 -10.84 11.53
C SER A 226 -7.62 -12.10 11.95
N LEU A 227 -8.80 -11.96 12.57
CA LEU A 227 -9.61 -13.08 13.01
C LEU A 227 -10.06 -13.98 11.85
N LYS A 228 -10.38 -13.39 10.70
CA LYS A 228 -10.72 -14.15 9.48
C LYS A 228 -9.56 -15.05 9.04
N LEU A 229 -8.34 -14.52 8.96
CA LEU A 229 -7.15 -15.27 8.57
C LEU A 229 -6.81 -16.37 9.60
N LEU A 230 -6.96 -16.11 10.89
CA LEU A 230 -6.74 -17.13 11.93
C LEU A 230 -7.78 -18.26 11.85
N ALA A 231 -9.02 -17.95 11.49
CA ALA A 231 -10.06 -18.96 11.27
C ALA A 231 -9.74 -19.83 10.04
N GLU A 232 -9.23 -19.24 8.95
CA GLU A 232 -8.74 -19.97 7.77
C GLU A 232 -7.61 -20.92 8.16
N LEU A 233 -6.59 -20.45 8.88
CA LEU A 233 -5.46 -21.26 9.35
C LEU A 233 -5.86 -22.42 10.28
N LYS A 234 -6.92 -22.26 11.06
CA LYS A 234 -7.41 -23.35 11.94
C LYS A 234 -8.04 -24.50 11.17
N ASN A 235 -8.57 -24.21 9.99
CA ASN A 235 -9.18 -25.21 9.12
C ASN A 235 -8.11 -25.93 8.27
N ASP A 236 -6.96 -25.29 8.05
CA ASP A 236 -5.81 -25.92 7.40
C ASP A 236 -5.09 -26.88 8.38
N GLU A 237 -4.90 -28.13 7.97
CA GLU A 237 -4.09 -29.11 8.71
C GLU A 237 -2.61 -29.00 8.33
N ASP A 238 -1.98 -27.85 8.58
CA ASP A 238 -0.53 -27.73 8.39
C ASP A 238 0.24 -28.30 9.59
N PRO A 239 1.01 -29.40 9.42
CA PRO A 239 1.79 -29.99 10.51
C PRO A 239 2.96 -29.10 10.97
N LEU A 240 3.41 -28.15 10.14
CA LEU A 240 4.53 -27.26 10.44
C LEU A 240 4.12 -26.04 11.26
N LEU A 241 2.81 -25.75 11.40
CA LEU A 241 2.32 -24.63 12.17
C LEU A 241 1.93 -25.06 13.60
N PRO A 242 2.67 -24.64 14.65
CA PRO A 242 2.28 -24.95 16.02
C PRO A 242 0.96 -24.25 16.37
N LYS A 243 -0.06 -25.03 16.76
CA LYS A 243 -1.39 -24.51 17.17
C LYS A 243 -1.31 -23.52 18.32
N ASP A 244 -0.25 -23.57 19.12
CA ASP A 244 -0.03 -22.63 20.23
C ASP A 244 0.32 -21.21 19.74
N LEU A 245 0.92 -21.05 18.56
CA LEU A 245 1.18 -19.72 17.98
C LEU A 245 -0.12 -19.03 17.57
N ILE A 246 -1.06 -19.76 16.97
CA ILE A 246 -2.40 -19.23 16.64
C ILE A 246 -3.07 -18.70 17.91
N ARG A 247 -3.06 -19.50 18.99
CA ARG A 247 -3.64 -19.11 20.29
C ARG A 247 -2.96 -17.89 20.90
N MET A 248 -1.65 -17.74 20.70
CA MET A 248 -0.91 -16.57 21.17
C MET A 248 -1.39 -15.29 20.48
N VAL A 249 -1.56 -15.32 19.16
CA VAL A 249 -2.08 -14.17 18.39
C VAL A 249 -3.51 -13.84 18.81
N GLU A 250 -4.38 -14.84 18.98
CA GLU A 250 -5.76 -14.62 19.46
C GLU A 250 -5.79 -13.99 20.87
N GLY A 251 -4.93 -14.47 21.76
CA GLY A 251 -4.82 -13.94 23.11
C GLY A 251 -4.30 -12.50 23.15
N ASP A 252 -3.48 -12.10 22.19
CA ASP A 252 -3.00 -10.72 22.07
C ASP A 252 -4.07 -9.79 21.50
N ILE A 253 -4.88 -10.24 20.54
CA ILE A 253 -6.04 -9.49 20.04
C ILE A 253 -7.01 -9.19 21.19
N ALA A 254 -7.34 -10.19 22.01
CA ALA A 254 -8.31 -10.06 23.11
C ALA A 254 -7.86 -9.13 24.26
N LYS A 255 -6.59 -8.70 24.29
CA LYS A 255 -6.08 -7.73 25.28
C LYS A 255 -6.11 -6.29 24.77
N VAL A 256 -6.27 -6.10 23.47
CA VAL A 256 -6.30 -4.77 22.82
C VAL A 256 -7.72 -4.18 22.84
N ASP A 257 -8.75 -5.03 22.90
CA ASP A 257 -10.15 -4.68 23.14
C ASP A 257 -10.45 -4.43 24.63
#